data_AF-A0A560DZA4-F1
#
_entry.id   AF-A0A560DZA4-F1
#
_cell.length_a   1.000
_cell.length_b   1.000
_cell.length_c   1.000
_cell.angle_alpha   90.00
_cell.angle_beta   90.00
_cell.angle_gamma   90.00
#
_symmetry.space_group_name_H-M   'P 1'
#
loop_
_entity.id
_entity.type
_entity.pdbx_description
1 polymer ?
#
loop_
_entity_poly.entity_id
_entity_poly.type
_entity_poly.pdbx_seq_one_letter_code
_entity_poly.pdbx_strand_id
1 'polypeptide(L)'
;MSVLQFIDSMVGHLAWPLVVLLLIYLLRKELTALAGRVVEMSFAGAKFKFGQLIAKGTDIVDDASPESAEAAAEQATLLTERLAELERENAAVLARLDKSLSNVTATNALRRAIGVPEIGDTAARNVFAAFDGVEHALNQAGEALGVKAKGITLMRVLLTRNFIGHEDYELYLSLRSARNAMAHGQSNLPNDAEAMEFLRQASFLLARLTMAAVRIKESKK
;
A
#
# COMPACT_ATOMS: atom_id res chain seq x y z
N MET A 1 24.37 -43.47 -18.36
CA MET A 1 23.08 -42.89 -17.92
C MET A 1 22.02 -43.95 -18.10
N SER A 2 21.19 -44.21 -17.08
CA SER A 2 20.10 -45.19 -17.20
C SER A 2 18.97 -44.60 -18.04
N VAL A 3 18.30 -45.43 -18.85
CA VAL A 3 17.16 -45.02 -19.70
C VAL A 3 16.07 -44.31 -18.87
N LEU A 4 15.92 -44.68 -17.59
CA LEU A 4 15.01 -44.03 -16.65
C LEU A 4 15.37 -42.56 -16.37
N GLN A 5 16.66 -42.21 -16.24
CA GLN A 5 17.08 -40.80 -16.06
C GLN A 5 16.81 -39.95 -17.29
N PHE A 6 16.90 -40.54 -18.49
CA PHE A 6 16.58 -39.83 -19.73
C PHE A 6 15.08 -39.48 -19.80
N ILE A 7 14.22 -40.45 -19.50
CA ILE A 7 12.76 -40.23 -19.48
C ILE A 7 12.38 -39.18 -18.42
N ASP A 8 12.99 -39.23 -17.23
CA ASP A 8 12.75 -38.25 -16.16
C ASP A 8 13.12 -36.82 -16.59
N SER A 9 14.26 -36.66 -17.28
CA SER A 9 14.68 -35.36 -17.82
C SER A 9 13.77 -34.82 -18.92
N MET A 10 13.22 -35.70 -19.78
CA MET A 10 12.24 -35.28 -20.80
C MET A 10 10.91 -34.87 -20.16
N VAL A 11 10.42 -35.62 -19.17
CA VAL A 11 9.17 -35.31 -18.48
C VAL A 11 9.28 -33.99 -17.72
N GLY A 12 10.41 -33.73 -17.06
CA GLY A 12 10.64 -32.47 -16.34
C GLY A 12 10.54 -31.22 -17.24
N HIS A 13 11.07 -31.27 -18.46
CA HIS A 13 10.99 -30.15 -19.40
C HIS A 13 9.65 -30.04 -20.14
N LEU A 14 8.92 -31.15 -20.35
CA LEU A 14 7.61 -31.12 -21.00
C LEU A 14 6.46 -30.81 -20.02
N ALA A 15 6.63 -31.09 -18.73
CA ALA A 15 5.58 -30.86 -17.73
C ALA A 15 5.23 -29.37 -17.61
N TRP A 16 6.22 -28.49 -17.63
CA TRP A 16 6.00 -27.05 -17.46
C TRP A 16 5.20 -26.41 -18.63
N PRO A 17 5.58 -26.57 -19.91
CA PRO A 17 4.78 -26.09 -21.03
C PRO A 17 3.36 -26.63 -21.02
N LEU A 18 3.18 -27.90 -20.65
CA LEU A 18 1.86 -28.52 -20.56
C LEU A 18 0.99 -27.87 -19.48
N VAL A 19 1.56 -27.60 -18.29
CA VAL A 19 0.87 -26.89 -17.20
C VAL A 19 0.52 -25.46 -17.62
N VAL A 20 1.42 -24.75 -18.29
CA VAL A 20 1.15 -23.40 -18.81
C VAL A 20 0.02 -23.42 -19.82
N LEU A 21 0.03 -24.37 -20.77
CA LEU A 21 -1.06 -24.52 -21.74
C LEU A 21 -2.39 -24.85 -21.06
N LEU A 22 -2.37 -25.73 -20.05
CA LEU A 22 -3.56 -26.09 -19.27
C LEU A 22 -4.11 -24.88 -18.50
N LEU A 23 -3.23 -24.10 -17.86
CA LEU A 23 -3.61 -22.87 -17.17
C LEU A 23 -4.21 -21.85 -18.14
N ILE A 24 -3.54 -21.56 -19.26
CA ILE A 24 -4.07 -20.66 -20.28
C ILE A 24 -5.45 -21.14 -20.77
N TYR A 25 -5.61 -22.45 -20.96
CA TYR A 25 -6.88 -23.03 -21.38
C TYR A 25 -7.99 -22.87 -20.32
N LEU A 26 -7.69 -23.09 -19.04
CA LEU A 26 -8.64 -22.90 -17.93
C LEU A 26 -9.00 -21.43 -17.71
N LEU A 27 -8.01 -20.54 -17.76
CA LEU A 27 -8.15 -19.11 -17.54
C LEU A 27 -8.69 -18.36 -18.76
N ARG A 28 -8.80 -18.99 -19.94
CA ARG A 28 -9.23 -18.32 -21.18
C ARG A 28 -10.54 -17.54 -21.02
N LYS A 29 -11.50 -18.08 -20.25
CA LYS A 29 -12.82 -17.47 -20.06
C LYS A 29 -12.74 -16.21 -19.19
N GLU A 30 -11.98 -16.27 -18.11
CA GLU A 30 -11.76 -15.15 -17.20
C GLU A 30 -10.93 -14.04 -17.86
N LEU A 31 -9.88 -14.42 -18.61
CA LEU A 31 -9.05 -13.48 -19.36
C LEU A 31 -9.87 -12.73 -20.41
N THR A 32 -10.81 -13.40 -21.08
CA THR A 32 -11.70 -12.75 -22.06
C THR A 32 -12.66 -11.76 -21.38
N ALA A 33 -13.20 -12.12 -20.21
CA ALA A 33 -14.06 -11.23 -19.43
C ALA A 33 -13.29 -10.00 -18.90
N LEU A 34 -12.06 -10.19 -18.42
CA LEU A 34 -11.16 -9.12 -17.99
C LEU A 34 -10.74 -8.21 -19.16
N ALA A 35 -10.39 -8.78 -20.31
CA ALA A 35 -10.04 -8.03 -21.50
C ALA A 35 -11.18 -7.10 -21.94
N GLY A 36 -12.44 -7.59 -21.90
CA GLY A 36 -13.62 -6.76 -22.15
C GLY A 36 -13.70 -5.56 -21.20
N ARG A 37 -13.52 -5.79 -19.89
CA ARG A 37 -13.57 -4.73 -18.88
C ARG A 37 -12.41 -3.73 -18.99
N VAL A 38 -11.20 -4.19 -19.27
CA VAL A 38 -10.02 -3.31 -19.42
C VAL A 38 -10.15 -2.45 -20.68
N VAL A 39 -10.70 -3.01 -21.76
CA VAL A 39 -11.01 -2.25 -22.98
C VAL A 39 -12.10 -1.21 -22.69
N GLU A 40 -13.17 -1.56 -21.99
CA GLU A 40 -14.22 -0.61 -21.63
C GLU A 40 -13.73 0.49 -20.67
N MET A 41 -12.87 0.15 -19.71
CA MET A 41 -12.28 1.13 -18.77
C MET A 41 -11.28 2.05 -19.47
N SER A 42 -10.60 1.56 -20.52
CA SER A 42 -9.71 2.35 -21.38
C SER A 42 -10.47 3.21 -22.40
N PHE A 43 -11.81 3.10 -22.47
CA PHE A 43 -12.67 3.91 -23.33
C PHE A 43 -13.38 5.06 -22.60
N ALA A 44 -13.22 5.19 -21.28
CA ALA A 44 -13.70 6.33 -20.49
C ALA A 44 -12.74 7.54 -20.56
N GLY A 45 -12.32 7.95 -21.76
CA GLY A 45 -11.87 9.32 -22.00
C GLY A 45 -10.53 9.55 -22.72
N ALA A 46 -9.66 8.56 -22.92
CA ALA A 46 -8.43 8.77 -23.68
C ALA A 46 -7.92 7.50 -24.37
N LYS A 47 -8.27 7.34 -25.65
CA LYS A 47 -7.55 6.43 -26.55
C LYS A 47 -6.18 7.01 -26.86
N PHE A 48 -5.17 6.74 -26.02
CA PHE A 48 -3.80 6.96 -26.43
C PHE A 48 -3.46 5.96 -27.54
N LYS A 49 -3.27 6.47 -28.77
CA LYS A 49 -2.80 5.68 -29.90
C LYS A 49 -1.37 5.24 -29.62
N PHE A 50 -1.20 4.06 -29.05
CA PHE A 50 0.11 3.45 -28.80
C PHE A 50 0.96 3.40 -30.08
N GLY A 51 0.34 3.18 -31.23
CA GLY A 51 1.02 3.25 -32.53
C GLY A 51 1.56 4.64 -32.90
N GLN A 52 0.93 5.72 -32.43
CA GLN A 52 1.39 7.09 -32.66
C GLN A 52 2.54 7.48 -31.71
N LEU A 53 2.57 6.90 -30.51
CA LEU A 53 3.70 7.03 -29.57
C LEU A 53 4.92 6.22 -30.03
N ILE A 54 4.73 5.02 -30.59
CA ILE A 54 5.84 4.25 -31.17
C ILE A 54 6.40 4.96 -32.40
N ALA A 55 5.54 5.45 -33.32
CA ALA A 55 5.97 6.19 -34.51
C ALA A 55 6.73 7.48 -34.16
N LYS A 56 6.23 8.28 -33.20
CA LYS A 56 6.95 9.46 -32.70
C LYS A 56 8.22 9.11 -31.94
N GLY A 57 8.27 7.96 -31.28
CA GLY A 57 9.46 7.48 -30.57
C GLY A 57 10.61 7.17 -31.52
N THR A 58 10.34 6.62 -32.71
CA THR A 58 11.35 6.37 -33.74
C THR A 58 11.90 7.64 -34.38
N ASP A 59 11.07 8.65 -34.66
CA ASP A 59 11.53 9.91 -35.27
C ASP A 59 12.45 10.73 -34.33
N ILE A 60 12.30 10.59 -33.00
CA ILE A 60 13.15 11.27 -32.01
C ILE A 60 14.56 10.65 -31.94
N VAL A 61 14.71 9.38 -32.34
CA VAL A 61 16.02 8.68 -32.30
C VAL A 61 16.92 9.11 -33.45
N ASP A 62 16.35 9.44 -34.62
CA ASP A 62 17.13 9.83 -35.80
C ASP A 62 17.54 11.31 -35.80
N ASP A 63 16.85 12.17 -35.04
CA ASP A 63 17.14 13.62 -34.94
C ASP A 63 17.98 13.99 -33.68
N ALA A 64 18.54 12.97 -33.00
CA ALA A 64 19.39 13.16 -31.85
C ALA A 64 20.76 13.74 -32.28
N SER A 65 20.82 15.07 -32.35
CA SER A 65 22.06 15.85 -32.50
C SER A 65 23.12 15.38 -31.50
N PRO A 66 24.42 15.31 -31.87
CA PRO A 66 25.51 14.88 -30.96
C PRO A 66 25.58 15.70 -29.66
N GLU A 67 25.05 16.92 -29.65
CA GLU A 67 24.91 17.76 -28.44
C GLU A 67 23.97 17.14 -27.39
N SER A 68 22.97 16.35 -27.82
CA SER A 68 22.09 15.59 -26.92
C SER A 68 22.79 14.39 -26.28
N ALA A 69 23.83 13.83 -26.92
CA ALA A 69 24.55 12.69 -26.38
C ALA A 69 25.48 13.11 -25.23
N GLU A 70 26.11 14.29 -25.33
CA GLU A 70 26.91 14.86 -24.25
C GLU A 70 26.02 15.25 -23.05
N ALA A 71 24.88 15.91 -23.30
CA ALA A 71 23.92 16.24 -22.23
C ALA A 71 23.36 14.98 -21.52
N ALA A 72 23.14 13.88 -22.27
CA ALA A 72 22.71 12.61 -21.70
C ALA A 72 23.80 11.96 -20.84
N ALA A 73 25.07 12.05 -21.26
CA ALA A 73 26.21 11.53 -20.50
C ALA A 73 26.42 12.30 -19.18
N GLU A 74 26.26 13.62 -19.19
CA GLU A 74 26.30 14.45 -17.97
C GLU A 74 25.14 14.09 -17.02
N GLN A 75 23.92 13.95 -17.55
CA GLN A 75 22.76 13.53 -16.74
C GLN A 75 22.93 12.12 -16.15
N ALA A 76 23.49 11.18 -16.90
CA ALA A 76 23.76 9.83 -16.40
C ALA A 76 24.78 9.85 -15.24
N THR A 77 25.80 10.71 -15.33
CA THR A 77 26.80 10.89 -14.26
C THR A 77 26.15 11.48 -13.00
N LEU A 78 25.34 12.53 -13.15
CA LEU A 78 24.63 13.17 -12.04
C LEU A 78 23.61 12.23 -11.39
N LEU A 79 22.91 11.41 -12.17
CA LEU A 79 21.99 10.39 -11.65
C LEU A 79 22.74 9.32 -10.84
N THR A 80 23.92 8.92 -11.29
CA THR A 80 24.74 7.93 -10.57
C THR A 80 25.21 8.48 -9.22
N GLU A 81 25.63 9.74 -9.17
CA GLU A 81 25.98 10.41 -7.92
C GLU A 81 24.79 10.52 -6.96
N ARG A 82 23.62 10.92 -7.47
CA ARG A 82 22.39 11.02 -6.69
C ARG A 82 21.90 9.68 -6.16
N LEU A 83 22.05 8.60 -6.93
CA LEU A 83 21.74 7.25 -6.47
C LEU A 83 22.67 6.83 -5.32
N ALA A 84 23.97 7.11 -5.42
CA ALA A 84 24.91 6.82 -4.35
C ALA A 84 24.63 7.62 -3.06
N GLU A 85 24.14 8.85 -3.18
CA GLU A 85 23.70 9.66 -2.02
C GLU A 85 22.47 9.04 -1.35
N LEU A 86 21.45 8.66 -2.13
CA LEU A 86 20.24 8.01 -1.62
C LEU A 86 20.53 6.68 -0.93
N GLU A 87 21.48 5.89 -1.44
CA GLU A 87 21.91 4.66 -0.78
C GLU A 87 22.55 4.92 0.59
N ARG A 88 23.35 5.98 0.72
CA ARG A 88 23.93 6.39 2.01
C ARG A 88 22.86 6.86 3.00
N GLU A 89 21.90 7.64 2.54
CA GLU A 89 20.78 8.08 3.38
C GLU A 89 19.94 6.89 3.87
N ASN A 90 19.61 5.96 2.97
CA ASN A 90 18.86 4.76 3.33
C ASN A 90 19.63 3.88 4.33
N ALA A 91 20.94 3.70 4.14
CA ALA A 91 21.77 2.97 5.10
C ALA A 91 21.77 3.62 6.49
N ALA A 92 21.83 4.96 6.57
CA ALA A 92 21.76 5.68 7.84
C ALA A 92 20.38 5.55 8.52
N VAL A 93 19.30 5.54 7.74
CA VAL A 93 17.93 5.31 8.26
C VAL A 93 17.80 3.89 8.82
N LEU A 94 18.29 2.87 8.11
CA LEU A 94 18.27 1.49 8.57
C LEU A 94 19.06 1.29 9.88
N ALA A 95 20.24 1.91 10.00
CA ALA A 95 21.02 1.86 11.24
C ALA A 95 20.29 2.52 12.43
N ARG A 96 19.54 3.60 12.19
CA ARG A 96 18.71 4.24 13.23
C ARG A 96 17.53 3.36 13.65
N LEU A 97 16.91 2.66 12.70
CA LEU A 97 15.80 1.74 12.98
C LEU A 97 16.25 0.54 13.82
N ASP A 98 17.40 -0.06 13.49
CA ASP A 98 17.95 -1.18 14.26
C ASP A 98 18.25 -0.79 15.72
N LYS A 99 18.84 0.40 15.92
CA LYS A 99 19.03 0.98 17.25
C LYS A 99 17.71 1.24 17.99
N SER A 100 16.64 1.58 17.29
CA SER A 100 15.30 1.75 17.88
C SER A 100 14.68 0.41 18.30
N LEU A 101 14.78 -0.61 17.44
CA LEU A 101 14.24 -1.94 17.70
C LEU A 101 14.93 -2.64 18.87
N SER A 102 16.25 -2.49 19.01
CA SER A 102 16.99 -3.00 20.17
C SER A 102 16.51 -2.37 21.48
N ASN A 103 16.25 -1.06 21.51
CA ASN A 103 15.69 -0.37 22.68
C ASN A 103 14.26 -0.87 23.02
N VAL A 104 13.42 -1.10 22.01
CA VAL A 104 12.07 -1.67 22.20
C VAL A 104 12.15 -3.09 22.76
N THR A 105 13.09 -3.90 22.26
CA THR A 105 13.29 -5.28 22.72
C THR A 105 13.76 -5.31 24.18
N ALA A 106 14.70 -4.43 24.56
CA ALA A 106 15.15 -4.28 25.94
C ALA A 106 14.01 -3.83 26.87
N THR A 107 13.16 -2.91 26.40
CA THR A 107 11.98 -2.43 27.13
C THR A 107 10.96 -3.55 27.35
N ASN A 108 10.73 -4.39 26.34
CA ASN A 108 9.82 -5.53 26.43
C ASN A 108 10.37 -6.65 27.34
N ALA A 109 11.68 -6.89 27.32
CA ALA A 109 12.33 -7.84 28.22
C ALA A 109 12.24 -7.40 29.69
N LEU A 110 12.48 -6.10 29.95
CA LEU A 110 12.31 -5.51 31.27
C LEU A 110 10.85 -5.62 31.76
N ARG A 111 9.88 -5.38 30.86
CA ARG A 111 8.45 -5.50 31.17
C ARG A 111 8.04 -6.92 31.56
N ARG A 112 8.58 -7.95 30.88
CA ARG A 112 8.41 -9.36 31.26
C ARG A 112 9.01 -9.67 32.63
N ALA A 113 10.19 -9.14 32.92
CA ALA A 113 10.85 -9.37 34.21
C ALA A 113 10.10 -8.76 35.41
N ILE A 114 9.33 -7.68 35.20
CA ILE A 114 8.57 -6.99 36.26
C ILE A 114 7.17 -7.60 36.49
N GLY A 115 6.79 -8.64 35.74
CA GLY A 115 5.50 -9.32 35.93
C GLY A 115 4.29 -8.43 35.61
N VAL A 116 4.45 -7.48 34.69
CA VAL A 116 3.34 -6.65 34.20
C VAL A 116 2.34 -7.57 33.48
N PRO A 117 1.04 -7.57 33.84
CA PRO A 117 0.07 -8.54 33.35
C PRO A 117 0.03 -8.62 31.82
N GLU A 118 0.02 -9.86 31.33
CA GLU A 118 0.22 -10.27 29.95
C GLU A 118 -1.06 -10.17 29.10
N ILE A 119 -0.85 -9.70 27.85
CA ILE A 119 -1.58 -10.01 26.61
C ILE A 119 -3.00 -9.44 26.47
N GLY A 120 -3.88 -9.52 27.47
CA GLY A 120 -5.24 -8.96 27.36
C GLY A 120 -5.27 -7.43 27.27
N ASP A 121 -4.37 -6.75 27.98
CA ASP A 121 -4.26 -5.29 27.99
C ASP A 121 -3.51 -4.76 26.75
N THR A 122 -2.60 -5.55 26.15
CA THR A 122 -1.87 -5.13 24.95
C THR A 122 -2.75 -5.07 23.72
N ALA A 123 -3.65 -6.03 23.53
CA ALA A 123 -4.60 -6.03 22.42
C ALA A 123 -5.48 -4.77 22.45
N ALA A 124 -6.12 -4.50 23.59
CA ALA A 124 -6.94 -3.32 23.78
C ALA A 124 -6.15 -2.02 23.55
N ARG A 125 -4.97 -1.88 24.17
CA ARG A 125 -4.10 -0.70 23.98
C ARG A 125 -3.70 -0.50 22.52
N ASN A 126 -3.37 -1.56 21.80
CA ASN A 126 -3.01 -1.46 20.39
C ASN A 126 -4.19 -0.98 19.54
N VAL A 127 -5.41 -1.48 19.79
CA VAL A 127 -6.59 -1.00 19.06
C VAL A 127 -6.92 0.45 19.41
N PHE A 128 -6.82 0.85 20.68
CA PHE A 128 -6.99 2.26 21.07
C PHE A 128 -5.97 3.17 20.37
N ALA A 129 -4.69 2.82 20.42
CA ALA A 129 -3.63 3.59 19.77
C ALA A 129 -3.81 3.69 18.25
N ALA A 130 -4.21 2.60 17.60
CA ALA A 130 -4.49 2.58 16.17
C ALA A 130 -5.68 3.48 15.80
N PHE A 131 -6.77 3.44 16.59
CA PHE A 131 -7.93 4.29 16.38
C PHE A 131 -7.61 5.77 16.61
N ASP A 132 -6.81 6.10 17.63
CA ASP A 132 -6.41 7.48 17.89
C ASP A 132 -5.58 8.05 16.72
N GLY A 133 -4.76 7.22 16.06
CA GLY A 133 -4.08 7.58 14.82
C GLY A 133 -5.05 7.93 13.68
N VAL A 134 -6.10 7.12 13.51
CA VAL A 134 -7.16 7.38 12.51
C VAL A 134 -7.89 8.69 12.83
N GLU A 135 -8.26 8.94 14.08
CA GLU A 135 -8.90 10.20 14.50
C GLU A 135 -7.98 11.41 14.25
N HIS A 136 -6.68 11.28 14.51
CA HIS A 136 -5.73 12.34 14.23
C HIS A 136 -5.63 12.65 12.73
N ALA A 137 -5.49 11.65 11.87
CA ALA A 137 -5.47 11.83 10.42
C ALA A 137 -6.80 12.39 9.88
N LEU A 138 -7.93 11.95 10.43
CA LEU A 138 -9.24 12.49 10.11
C LEU A 138 -9.33 13.97 10.44
N ASN A 139 -8.88 14.39 11.64
CA ASN A 139 -8.85 15.80 12.03
C ASN A 139 -7.95 16.64 11.11
N GLN A 140 -6.78 16.14 10.71
CA GLN A 140 -5.92 16.82 9.72
C GLN A 140 -6.63 17.01 8.38
N ALA A 141 -7.40 16.02 7.91
CA ALA A 141 -8.20 16.16 6.69
C ALA A 141 -9.31 17.22 6.85
N GLY A 142 -9.94 17.30 8.03
CA GLY A 142 -10.93 18.33 8.35
C GLY A 142 -10.35 19.74 8.39
N GLU A 143 -9.17 19.91 8.99
CA GLU A 143 -8.40 21.15 8.99
C GLU A 143 -8.03 21.56 7.56
N ALA A 144 -7.53 20.62 6.76
CA ALA A 144 -7.24 20.85 5.34
C ALA A 144 -8.49 21.30 4.57
N LEU A 145 -9.68 20.80 4.93
CA LEU A 145 -10.95 21.20 4.32
C LEU A 145 -11.48 22.55 4.84
N GLY A 146 -11.01 23.01 6.01
CA GLY A 146 -11.52 24.20 6.70
C GLY A 146 -12.86 23.96 7.43
N VAL A 147 -13.13 22.73 7.84
CA VAL A 147 -14.39 22.34 8.49
C VAL A 147 -14.12 21.97 9.95
N LYS A 148 -14.88 22.56 10.89
CA LYS A 148 -14.74 22.30 12.35
C LYS A 148 -15.47 21.04 12.85
N ALA A 149 -15.81 20.12 11.94
CA ALA A 149 -16.48 18.87 12.29
C ALA A 149 -15.47 17.84 12.84
N LYS A 150 -15.93 16.87 13.61
CA LYS A 150 -15.11 15.78 14.17
C LYS A 150 -15.80 14.42 13.98
N GLY A 151 -15.02 13.34 14.05
CA GLY A 151 -15.50 11.96 14.02
C GLY A 151 -16.46 11.65 12.85
N ILE A 152 -17.59 11.00 13.14
CA ILE A 152 -18.58 10.56 12.13
C ILE A 152 -19.05 11.71 11.23
N THR A 153 -19.29 12.89 11.79
CA THR A 153 -19.76 14.05 11.01
C THR A 153 -18.72 14.45 9.97
N LEU A 154 -17.44 14.44 10.33
CA LEU A 154 -16.36 14.75 9.40
C LEU A 154 -16.19 13.65 8.34
N MET A 155 -16.29 12.38 8.72
CA MET A 155 -16.30 11.26 7.77
C MET A 155 -17.44 11.40 6.73
N ARG A 156 -18.63 11.80 7.16
CA ARG A 156 -19.76 12.05 6.25
C ARG A 156 -19.45 13.19 5.27
N VAL A 157 -18.84 14.27 5.75
CA VAL A 157 -18.44 15.39 4.87
C VAL A 157 -17.42 14.94 3.83
N LEU A 158 -16.42 14.13 4.21
CA LEU A 158 -15.43 13.58 3.27
C LEU A 158 -16.08 12.66 2.23
N LEU A 159 -17.05 11.84 2.65
CA LEU A 159 -17.81 10.96 1.77
C LEU A 159 -18.67 11.74 0.76
N THR A 160 -19.45 12.73 1.23
CA THR A 160 -20.29 13.56 0.36
C THR A 160 -19.48 14.34 -0.67
N ARG A 161 -18.23 14.67 -0.36
CA ARG A 161 -17.30 15.34 -1.28
C ARG A 161 -16.44 14.38 -2.12
N ASN A 162 -16.70 13.07 -2.06
CA ASN A 162 -15.98 12.03 -2.81
C ASN A 162 -14.45 12.00 -2.56
N PHE A 163 -13.98 12.46 -1.39
CA PHE A 163 -12.57 12.31 -1.01
C PHE A 163 -12.25 10.89 -0.49
N ILE A 164 -13.26 10.22 0.05
CA ILE A 164 -13.22 8.84 0.53
C ILE A 164 -14.39 8.04 -0.07
N GLY A 165 -14.26 6.73 -0.10
CA GLY A 165 -15.31 5.81 -0.56
C GLY A 165 -16.26 5.41 0.58
N HIS A 166 -17.37 4.77 0.22
CA HIS A 166 -18.33 4.25 1.20
C HIS A 166 -17.70 3.16 2.09
N GLU A 167 -16.80 2.35 1.54
CA GLU A 167 -16.04 1.33 2.27
C GLU A 167 -15.21 1.94 3.42
N ASP A 168 -14.59 3.10 3.21
CA ASP A 168 -13.79 3.77 4.24
C ASP A 168 -14.67 4.29 5.39
N TYR A 169 -15.89 4.73 5.06
CA TYR A 169 -16.89 5.18 6.02
C TYR A 169 -17.38 4.03 6.90
N GLU A 170 -17.75 2.89 6.30
CA GLU A 170 -18.15 1.68 7.03
C GLU A 170 -17.01 1.13 7.89
N LEU A 171 -15.78 1.13 7.36
CA LEU A 171 -14.59 0.71 8.11
C LEU A 171 -14.36 1.56 9.35
N TYR A 172 -14.51 2.88 9.24
CA TYR A 172 -14.42 3.78 10.39
C TYR A 172 -15.52 3.50 11.43
N LEU A 173 -16.76 3.24 11.00
CA LEU A 173 -17.85 2.88 11.92
C LEU A 173 -17.58 1.58 12.66
N SER A 174 -17.07 0.56 11.96
CA SER A 174 -16.66 -0.71 12.55
C SER A 174 -15.58 -0.52 13.61
N LEU A 175 -14.51 0.20 13.28
CA LEU A 175 -13.41 0.49 14.21
C LEU A 175 -13.88 1.28 15.44
N ARG A 176 -14.78 2.26 15.24
CA ARG A 176 -15.36 3.04 16.33
C ARG A 176 -16.25 2.19 17.24
N SER A 177 -17.03 1.27 16.66
CA SER A 177 -17.85 0.32 17.42
C SER A 177 -16.98 -0.60 18.27
N ALA A 178 -15.92 -1.16 17.68
CA ALA A 178 -14.95 -2.00 18.40
C ALA A 178 -14.28 -1.25 19.57
N ARG A 179 -13.83 -0.01 19.34
CA ARG A 179 -13.31 0.87 20.40
C ARG A 179 -14.31 1.05 21.54
N ASN A 180 -15.56 1.37 21.22
CA ASN A 180 -16.58 1.60 22.23
C ASN A 180 -16.89 0.33 23.03
N ALA A 181 -16.96 -0.83 22.38
CA ALA A 181 -17.16 -2.11 23.06
C ALA A 181 -16.06 -2.39 24.09
N MET A 182 -14.79 -2.15 23.73
CA MET A 182 -13.66 -2.28 24.65
C MET A 182 -13.70 -1.25 25.78
N ALA A 183 -14.01 0.01 25.49
CA ALA A 183 -14.06 1.09 26.48
C ALA A 183 -15.15 0.84 27.55
N HIS A 184 -16.24 0.19 27.17
CA HIS A 184 -17.32 -0.18 28.08
C HIS A 184 -17.10 -1.53 28.79
N GLY A 185 -15.95 -2.17 28.59
CA GLY A 185 -15.62 -3.45 29.24
C GLY A 185 -16.61 -4.56 28.91
N GLN A 186 -17.18 -4.57 27.70
CA GLN A 186 -18.09 -5.63 27.29
C GLN A 186 -17.37 -6.98 27.33
N SER A 187 -18.09 -8.03 27.73
CA SER A 187 -17.56 -9.38 28.03
C SER A 187 -16.87 -10.08 26.85
N ASN A 188 -16.96 -9.50 25.64
CA ASN A 188 -16.35 -10.02 24.43
C ASN A 188 -15.21 -9.07 23.99
N LEU A 189 -14.15 -9.00 24.80
CA LEU A 189 -12.93 -8.32 24.39
C LEU A 189 -12.36 -9.04 23.15
N PRO A 190 -11.87 -8.30 22.14
CA PRO A 190 -11.26 -8.91 20.97
C PRO A 190 -10.13 -9.84 21.37
N ASN A 191 -10.09 -11.04 20.79
CA ASN A 191 -8.91 -11.90 20.93
C ASN A 191 -7.72 -11.27 20.17
N ASP A 192 -6.51 -11.81 20.38
CA ASP A 192 -5.29 -11.25 19.76
C ASP A 192 -5.36 -11.20 18.22
N ALA A 193 -6.00 -12.20 17.58
CA ALA A 193 -6.15 -12.22 16.13
C ALA A 193 -7.11 -11.13 15.64
N GLU A 194 -8.23 -10.92 16.33
CA GLU A 194 -9.17 -9.83 16.05
C GLU A 194 -8.53 -8.46 16.26
N ALA A 195 -7.73 -8.30 17.33
CA ALA A 195 -6.99 -7.06 17.58
C ALA A 195 -5.96 -6.75 16.48
N MET A 196 -5.27 -7.77 15.98
CA MET A 196 -4.35 -7.64 14.84
C MET A 196 -5.08 -7.26 13.55
N GLU A 197 -6.27 -7.81 13.32
CA GLU A 197 -7.10 -7.44 12.17
C GLU A 197 -7.60 -5.99 12.27
N PHE A 198 -8.04 -5.54 13.46
CA PHE A 198 -8.38 -4.14 13.69
C PHE A 198 -7.18 -3.21 13.45
N LEU A 199 -5.98 -3.61 13.86
CA LEU A 199 -4.76 -2.84 13.61
C LEU A 199 -4.47 -2.70 12.10
N ARG A 200 -4.63 -3.80 11.34
CA ARG A 200 -4.47 -3.81 9.89
C ARG A 200 -5.48 -2.89 9.20
N GLN A 201 -6.74 -2.98 9.62
CA GLN A 201 -7.85 -2.16 9.13
C GLN A 201 -7.63 -0.66 9.43
N ALA A 202 -7.23 -0.34 10.66
CA ALA A 202 -6.91 1.04 11.06
C ALA A 202 -5.73 1.59 10.25
N SER A 203 -4.69 0.80 10.01
CA SER A 203 -3.54 1.21 9.18
C SER A 203 -3.94 1.49 7.72
N PHE A 204 -4.83 0.65 7.15
CA PHE A 204 -5.37 0.88 5.82
C PHE A 204 -6.17 2.18 5.73
N LEU A 205 -7.08 2.41 6.68
CA LEU A 205 -7.89 3.62 6.74
C LEU A 205 -7.02 4.88 6.97
N LEU A 206 -6.02 4.80 7.84
CA LEU A 206 -5.05 5.86 8.09
C LEU A 206 -4.39 6.33 6.79
N ALA A 207 -3.81 5.40 6.02
CA ALA A 207 -3.15 5.71 4.76
C ALA A 207 -4.10 6.41 3.77
N ARG A 208 -5.35 5.93 3.69
CA ARG A 208 -6.39 6.52 2.84
C ARG A 208 -6.79 7.93 3.27
N LEU A 209 -6.93 8.19 4.57
CA LEU A 209 -7.22 9.51 5.10
C LEU A 209 -6.06 10.48 4.87
N THR A 210 -4.82 10.04 5.01
CA THR A 210 -3.63 10.84 4.70
C THR A 210 -3.61 11.24 3.22
N MET A 211 -3.88 10.30 2.31
CA MET A 211 -3.99 10.60 0.88
C MET A 211 -5.15 11.56 0.57
N ALA A 212 -6.29 11.40 1.23
CA ALA A 212 -7.41 12.32 1.12
C ALA A 212 -7.02 13.74 1.56
N ALA A 213 -6.29 13.88 2.67
CA ALA A 213 -5.81 15.17 3.16
C ALA A 213 -4.87 15.88 2.15
N VAL A 214 -3.99 15.12 1.47
CA VAL A 214 -3.13 15.66 0.41
C VAL A 214 -3.97 16.14 -0.78
N ARG A 215 -4.91 15.33 -1.27
CA ARG A 215 -5.79 15.70 -2.38
C ARG A 215 -6.63 16.95 -2.08
N ILE A 216 -7.09 17.11 -0.84
CA ILE A 216 -7.81 18.32 -0.40
C ILE A 216 -6.91 19.55 -0.49
N LYS A 217 -5.66 19.46 -0.04
CA LYS A 217 -4.69 20.57 -0.13
C LYS A 217 -4.38 20.95 -1.57
N GLU A 218 -4.27 19.97 -2.46
CA GLU A 218 -4.06 20.19 -3.90
C GLU A 218 -5.27 20.87 -4.56
N SER A 219 -6.49 20.48 -4.20
CA SER A 219 -7.72 21.09 -4.76
C SER A 219 -7.96 22.55 -4.38
N LYS A 220 -7.20 23.07 -3.40
CA LYS A 220 -7.28 24.47 -2.96
C LYS A 220 -6.28 25.39 -3.68
N LYS A 221 -5.28 24.82 -4.35
CA LYS A 221 -4.31 25.58 -5.13
C LYS A 221 -4.89 25.90 -6.50
#